data_AF-A0AAU4NFF8-F1
#
_entry.id   AF-A0AAU4NFF8-F1
#
_cell.length_a   1.000
_cell.length_b   1.000
_cell.length_c   1.000
_cell.angle_alpha   90.00
_cell.angle_beta   90.00
_cell.angle_gamma   90.00
#
_symmetry.space_group_name_H-M   'P 1'
#
loop_
_entity.id
_entity.type
_entity.pdbx_description
1 polymer ?
#
loop_
_entity_poly.entity_id
_entity_poly.type
_entity_poly.pdbx_seq_one_letter_code
_entity_poly.pdbx_strand_id
1 'polypeptide(L)'
;MTTHGALRSTVLVVASRSRSPRIEAVGGLAVRRTGVDRVHLVGSAATPLGGDTIDVRIVVEAGARLHVCSVAASVALPGRSTDVSHASWTVDVEDGAEVIVDPEPTIVAGSADHRSSVSLHLGDRARAAVRERIQIGRTGEVDGRWSGLFRVDGVAGPVLRHRLDLGRGAAGHDALFAPTASISTLTWPECLADSPSGDTVAGLETTMPMAGGGTLSTWLGHRLPVTRSVAALSARGDQPARLASAVSAAPSFAEGSSP
;
A
#
# COMPACT_ATOMS: atom_id res chain seq x y z
N MET A 1 10.67 23.69 29.24
CA MET A 1 10.45 23.45 27.80
C MET A 1 11.21 22.20 27.42
N THR A 2 10.57 21.03 27.55
CA THR A 2 11.21 19.72 27.35
C THR A 2 11.55 19.53 25.87
N THR A 3 12.82 19.23 25.59
CA THR A 3 13.29 18.78 24.29
C THR A 3 12.56 17.48 23.96
N HIS A 4 11.76 17.46 22.89
CA HIS A 4 11.23 16.21 22.37
C HIS A 4 12.43 15.42 21.82
N GLY A 5 12.82 14.35 22.52
CA GLY A 5 13.77 13.38 21.98
C GLY A 5 13.11 12.63 20.83
N ALA A 6 13.90 12.24 19.83
CA ALA A 6 13.42 11.44 18.70
C ALA A 6 12.60 10.24 19.19
N LEU A 7 11.36 10.13 18.74
CA LEU A 7 10.47 9.05 19.11
C LEU A 7 10.76 7.83 18.25
N ARG A 8 10.94 6.68 18.90
CA ARG A 8 10.96 5.38 18.24
C ARG A 8 9.66 4.65 18.49
N SER A 9 8.96 4.35 17.41
CA SER A 9 7.75 3.54 17.43
C SER A 9 8.05 2.16 16.85
N THR A 10 7.62 1.11 17.53
CA THR A 10 7.77 -0.27 17.05
C THR A 10 6.44 -0.98 17.18
N VAL A 11 6.01 -1.64 16.10
CA VAL A 11 4.78 -2.42 16.02
C VAL A 11 5.10 -3.81 15.50
N LEU A 12 4.55 -4.83 16.15
CA LEU A 12 4.50 -6.19 15.65
C LEU A 12 3.04 -6.65 15.61
N VAL A 13 2.60 -7.11 14.44
CA VAL A 13 1.32 -7.82 14.28
C VAL A 13 1.62 -9.21 13.73
N VAL A 14 1.19 -10.25 14.46
CA VAL A 14 1.27 -11.64 14.00
C VAL A 14 -0.13 -12.19 13.85
N ALA A 15 -0.51 -12.53 12.62
CA ALA A 15 -1.77 -13.18 12.30
C ALA A 15 -1.56 -14.68 12.12
N SER A 16 -2.53 -15.45 12.60
CA SER A 16 -2.47 -16.91 12.66
C SER A 16 -3.85 -17.49 12.38
N ARG A 17 -3.92 -18.70 11.84
CA ARG A 17 -5.20 -19.30 11.43
C ARG A 17 -6.13 -19.66 12.61
N SER A 18 -5.58 -19.95 13.78
CA SER A 18 -6.32 -20.57 14.90
C SER A 18 -6.58 -19.63 16.08
N ARG A 19 -6.12 -18.37 16.02
CA ARG A 19 -6.25 -17.39 17.11
C ARG A 19 -6.24 -15.98 16.56
N SER A 20 -6.77 -15.05 17.36
CA SER A 20 -6.77 -13.63 17.00
C SER A 20 -5.35 -13.06 16.88
N PRO A 21 -5.14 -12.03 16.05
CA PRO A 21 -3.83 -11.42 15.86
C PRO A 21 -3.15 -11.03 17.18
N ARG A 22 -1.89 -11.43 17.34
CA ARG A 22 -1.02 -10.97 18.43
C ARG A 22 -0.48 -9.59 18.06
N ILE A 23 -0.53 -8.68 19.02
CA ILE A 23 -0.16 -7.28 18.83
C ILE A 23 0.85 -6.89 19.91
N GLU A 24 1.96 -6.30 19.49
CA GLU A 24 2.87 -5.55 20.35
C GLU A 24 3.09 -4.17 19.75
N ALA A 25 3.06 -3.14 20.58
CA ALA A 25 3.19 -1.77 20.12
C ALA A 25 3.83 -0.91 21.21
N VAL A 26 4.86 -0.15 20.84
CA VAL A 26 5.58 0.78 21.71
C VAL A 26 5.79 2.09 20.96
N GLY A 27 5.77 3.22 21.66
CA GLY A 27 6.02 4.55 21.09
C GLY A 27 4.73 5.25 20.65
N GLY A 28 4.81 5.96 19.52
CA GLY A 28 3.74 6.84 19.03
C GLY A 28 2.65 6.15 18.22
N LEU A 29 2.74 4.85 18.00
CA LEU A 29 1.78 4.07 17.22
C LEU A 29 1.16 2.97 18.09
N ALA A 30 -0.16 3.02 18.24
CA ALA A 30 -0.95 1.95 18.88
C ALA A 30 -1.62 1.09 17.80
N VAL A 31 -2.07 -0.10 18.17
CA VAL A 31 -2.82 -0.99 17.27
C VAL A 31 -4.09 -1.48 17.94
N ARG A 32 -5.20 -1.42 17.22
CA ARG A 32 -6.51 -1.90 17.66
C ARG A 32 -6.97 -3.03 16.76
N ARG A 33 -7.34 -4.15 17.36
CA ARG A 33 -8.10 -5.19 16.66
C ARG A 33 -9.53 -4.71 16.47
N THR A 34 -10.01 -4.74 15.23
CA THR A 34 -11.34 -4.23 14.84
C THR A 34 -12.14 -5.26 14.04
N GLY A 35 -11.64 -6.49 13.94
CA GLY A 35 -12.29 -7.62 13.30
C GLY A 35 -11.60 -8.93 13.68
N VAL A 36 -12.00 -10.04 13.06
CA VAL A 36 -11.33 -11.33 13.24
C VAL A 36 -9.90 -11.24 12.71
N ASP A 37 -9.78 -10.87 11.44
CA ASP A 37 -8.50 -10.73 10.72
C ASP A 37 -8.22 -9.26 10.38
N ARG A 38 -8.66 -8.31 11.23
CA ARG A 38 -8.53 -6.88 10.94
C ARG A 38 -7.96 -6.11 12.11
N VAL A 39 -6.95 -5.30 11.82
CA VAL A 39 -6.34 -4.36 12.76
C VAL A 39 -6.27 -2.96 12.15
N HIS A 40 -6.35 -1.95 13.01
CA HIS A 40 -6.12 -0.56 12.68
C HIS A 40 -4.96 -0.02 13.49
N LEU A 41 -4.00 0.60 12.80
CA LEU A 41 -2.94 1.39 13.39
C LEU A 41 -3.49 2.76 13.76
N VAL A 42 -3.17 3.24 14.97
CA VAL A 42 -3.69 4.50 15.50
C VAL A 42 -2.52 5.35 15.99
N GLY A 43 -2.36 6.54 15.42
CA GLY A 43 -1.44 7.53 15.94
C GLY A 43 -1.84 7.92 17.36
N SER A 44 -0.94 7.70 18.33
CA SER A 44 -1.14 8.05 19.75
C SER A 44 -0.31 9.26 20.19
N ALA A 45 0.56 9.74 19.30
CA ALA A 45 1.34 10.97 19.43
C ALA A 45 1.37 11.70 18.07
N ALA A 46 1.83 12.95 18.07
CA ALA A 46 2.15 13.65 16.82
C ALA A 46 3.45 13.07 16.25
N THR A 47 3.34 12.03 15.42
CA THR A 47 4.44 11.31 14.76
C THR A 47 4.05 11.07 13.29
N PRO A 48 5.00 11.11 12.35
CA PRO A 48 6.43 11.33 12.55
C PRO A 48 6.86 12.81 12.55
N LEU A 49 7.62 13.23 13.56
CA LEU A 49 8.44 14.44 13.50
C LEU A 49 9.83 14.11 12.96
N GLY A 50 10.55 15.10 12.44
CA GLY A 50 11.95 14.92 12.09
C GLY A 50 12.78 14.42 13.28
N GLY A 51 13.49 13.32 13.05
CA GLY A 51 14.20 12.52 14.05
C GLY A 51 13.50 11.19 14.35
N ASP A 52 12.19 11.11 14.17
CA ASP A 52 11.40 9.93 14.54
C ASP A 52 11.66 8.74 13.61
N THR A 53 11.50 7.55 14.19
CA THR A 53 11.55 6.28 13.47
C THR A 53 10.31 5.45 13.78
N ILE A 54 9.73 4.86 12.75
CA ILE A 54 8.57 3.96 12.84
C ILE A 54 8.97 2.62 12.22
N ASP A 55 8.99 1.57 13.03
CA ASP A 55 9.29 0.20 12.62
C ASP A 55 8.01 -0.65 12.73
N VAL A 56 7.39 -1.03 11.62
CA VAL A 56 6.21 -1.91 11.57
C VAL A 56 6.60 -3.27 11.00
N ARG A 57 6.41 -4.32 11.78
CA ARG A 57 6.55 -5.70 11.35
C ARG A 57 5.20 -6.40 11.34
N ILE A 58 4.86 -7.01 10.21
CA ILE A 58 3.66 -7.80 10.02
C ILE A 58 4.11 -9.21 9.63
N VAL A 59 3.60 -10.21 10.34
CA VAL A 59 3.79 -11.63 10.00
C VAL A 59 2.41 -12.23 9.82
N VAL A 60 2.14 -12.80 8.65
CA VAL A 60 0.92 -13.56 8.38
C VAL A 60 1.34 -15.02 8.22
N GLU A 61 1.11 -15.79 9.28
CA GLU A 61 1.49 -17.21 9.33
C GLU A 61 0.74 -18.02 8.26
N ALA A 62 1.25 -19.21 7.97
CA ALA A 62 0.75 -20.06 6.89
C ALA A 62 -0.78 -20.24 6.93
N GLY A 63 -1.43 -19.94 5.79
CA GLY A 63 -2.89 -20.01 5.63
C GLY A 63 -3.70 -19.03 6.49
N ALA A 64 -3.07 -18.07 7.19
CA ALA A 64 -3.75 -17.02 7.92
C ALA A 64 -4.13 -15.85 7.01
N ARG A 65 -4.99 -14.96 7.52
CA ARG A 65 -5.43 -13.76 6.83
C ARG A 65 -5.21 -12.55 7.71
N LEU A 66 -4.89 -11.41 7.11
CA LEU A 66 -4.79 -10.14 7.83
C LEU A 66 -5.09 -8.94 6.94
N HIS A 67 -5.92 -8.04 7.44
CA HIS A 67 -6.16 -6.72 6.89
C HIS A 67 -5.67 -5.66 7.89
N VAL A 68 -4.63 -4.93 7.50
CA VAL A 68 -4.04 -3.82 8.24
C VAL A 68 -4.48 -2.51 7.62
N CYS A 69 -5.18 -1.68 8.39
CA CYS A 69 -5.54 -0.31 8.04
C CYS A 69 -4.88 0.66 9.03
N SER A 70 -5.07 1.97 8.83
CA SER A 70 -4.83 2.97 9.88
C SER A 70 -6.06 3.84 10.11
N VAL A 71 -6.06 4.59 11.22
CA VAL A 71 -7.08 5.59 11.51
C VAL A 71 -6.51 6.96 11.20
N ALA A 72 -7.09 7.64 10.21
CA ALA A 72 -6.70 8.94 9.70
C ALA A 72 -5.29 9.00 9.07
N ALA A 73 -5.05 10.09 8.35
CA ALA A 73 -3.77 10.35 7.71
C ALA A 73 -2.65 10.50 8.74
N SER A 74 -1.49 9.92 8.44
CA SER A 74 -0.24 10.26 9.13
C SER A 74 0.26 11.61 8.61
N VAL A 75 0.77 12.48 9.48
CA VAL A 75 1.31 13.78 9.07
C VAL A 75 2.76 13.86 9.50
N ALA A 76 3.67 13.74 8.53
CA ALA A 76 5.09 13.95 8.74
C ALA A 76 5.37 15.45 8.84
N LEU A 77 6.07 15.87 9.90
CA LEU A 77 6.39 17.26 10.20
C LEU A 77 7.89 17.43 10.43
N PRO A 78 8.45 18.63 10.19
CA PRO A 78 9.83 18.91 10.50
C PRO A 78 10.09 18.80 12.01
N GLY A 79 11.26 18.30 12.38
CA GLY A 79 11.74 18.26 13.75
C GLY A 79 12.55 19.49 14.10
N ARG A 80 12.89 19.68 15.38
CA ARG A 80 13.68 20.85 15.82
C ARG A 80 15.14 20.82 15.35
N SER A 81 15.70 19.62 15.19
CA SER A 81 17.12 19.40 14.87
C SER A 81 17.36 18.79 13.50
N THR A 82 16.33 18.24 12.88
CA THR A 82 16.37 17.61 11.56
C THR A 82 14.97 17.58 10.99
N ASP A 83 14.85 17.65 9.67
CA ASP A 83 13.59 17.48 8.96
C ASP A 83 13.33 16.02 8.59
N VAL A 84 14.32 15.14 8.80
CA VAL A 84 14.30 13.76 8.31
C VAL A 84 13.62 12.82 9.30
N SER A 85 12.61 12.09 8.86
CA SER A 85 11.98 10.99 9.61
C SER A 85 11.93 9.71 8.78
N HIS A 86 11.83 8.56 9.44
CA HIS A 86 11.86 7.26 8.76
C HIS A 86 10.69 6.36 9.14
N ALA A 87 10.15 5.64 8.16
CA ALA A 87 9.22 4.54 8.35
C ALA A 87 9.74 3.28 7.63
N SER A 88 9.71 2.15 8.32
CA SER A 88 10.09 0.84 7.80
C SER A 88 8.94 -0.12 8.03
N TRP A 89 8.51 -0.78 6.96
CA TRP A 89 7.48 -1.80 6.96
C TRP A 89 8.07 -3.10 6.46
N THR A 90 8.02 -4.13 7.28
CA THR A 90 8.39 -5.50 6.89
C THR A 90 7.17 -6.39 6.99
N VAL A 91 6.80 -7.02 5.89
CA VAL A 91 5.61 -7.86 5.77
C VAL A 91 6.04 -9.24 5.31
N ASP A 92 5.98 -10.20 6.23
CA ASP A 92 6.28 -11.61 5.98
C ASP A 92 4.94 -12.34 5.75
N VAL A 93 4.71 -12.85 4.54
CA VAL A 93 3.48 -13.58 4.16
C VAL A 93 3.86 -15.02 3.87
N GLU A 94 3.55 -15.92 4.79
CA GLU A 94 3.90 -17.33 4.67
C GLU A 94 3.02 -18.08 3.64
N ASP A 95 3.29 -19.37 3.49
CA ASP A 95 2.66 -20.21 2.46
C ASP A 95 1.12 -20.20 2.58
N GLY A 96 0.47 -19.92 1.46
CA GLY A 96 -0.99 -19.83 1.35
C GLY A 96 -1.64 -18.73 2.21
N ALA A 97 -0.87 -17.83 2.82
CA ALA A 97 -1.37 -16.73 3.61
C ALA A 97 -1.85 -15.56 2.75
N GLU A 98 -2.72 -14.72 3.30
CA GLU A 98 -3.29 -13.56 2.60
C GLU A 98 -3.16 -12.27 3.43
N VAL A 99 -2.65 -11.20 2.82
CA VAL A 99 -2.50 -9.90 3.49
C VAL A 99 -3.05 -8.74 2.66
N ILE A 100 -3.68 -7.79 3.34
CA ILE A 100 -3.95 -6.44 2.85
C ILE A 100 -3.27 -5.46 3.79
N VAL A 101 -2.44 -4.59 3.25
CA VAL A 101 -1.86 -3.45 3.98
C VAL A 101 -2.31 -2.18 3.27
N ASP A 102 -3.30 -1.52 3.85
CA ASP A 102 -3.98 -0.36 3.26
C ASP A 102 -4.12 0.77 4.30
N PRO A 103 -3.00 1.35 4.78
CA PRO A 103 -3.05 2.51 5.66
C PRO A 103 -3.63 3.73 4.93
N GLU A 104 -4.23 4.61 5.71
CA GLU A 104 -4.59 5.96 5.28
C GLU A 104 -3.35 6.76 4.84
N PRO A 105 -3.52 7.83 4.05
CA PRO A 105 -2.40 8.56 3.46
C PRO A 105 -1.38 9.11 4.45
N THR A 106 -0.15 9.27 3.98
CA THR A 106 0.86 10.09 4.65
C THR A 106 0.93 11.47 3.97
N ILE A 107 0.75 12.52 4.77
CA ILE A 107 0.94 13.92 4.36
C ILE A 107 2.32 14.37 4.83
N VAL A 108 3.17 14.84 3.91
CA VAL A 108 4.51 15.37 4.24
C VAL A 108 4.45 16.89 4.26
N ALA A 109 4.31 17.46 5.44
CA ALA A 109 4.01 18.87 5.66
C ALA A 109 5.26 19.72 5.95
N GLY A 110 5.17 21.01 5.64
CA GLY A 110 6.29 21.95 5.81
C GLY A 110 7.56 21.49 5.07
N SER A 111 8.72 21.60 5.71
CA SER A 111 10.01 21.19 5.14
C SER A 111 10.38 19.72 5.37
N ALA A 112 9.47 18.90 5.91
CA ALA A 112 9.75 17.51 6.27
C ALA A 112 10.34 16.69 5.10
N ASP A 113 11.34 15.85 5.40
CA ASP A 113 11.90 14.82 4.52
C ASP A 113 11.53 13.45 5.10
N HIS A 114 10.45 12.85 4.60
CA HIS A 114 9.98 11.56 5.10
C HIS A 114 10.45 10.42 4.19
N ARG A 115 11.08 9.41 4.79
CA ARG A 115 11.61 8.25 4.06
C ARG A 115 10.88 6.99 4.47
N SER A 116 10.21 6.36 3.52
CA SER A 116 9.46 5.12 3.71
C SER A 116 10.17 3.97 3.02
N SER A 117 10.19 2.81 3.66
CA SER A 117 10.61 1.56 3.04
C SER A 117 9.61 0.45 3.35
N VAL A 118 9.23 -0.29 2.33
CA VAL A 118 8.34 -1.45 2.39
C VAL A 118 9.08 -2.66 1.85
N SER A 119 9.20 -3.69 2.65
CA SER A 119 9.78 -4.99 2.28
C SER A 119 8.72 -6.08 2.46
N LEU A 120 8.41 -6.78 1.38
CA LEU A 120 7.40 -7.83 1.33
C LEU A 120 8.07 -9.15 0.96
N HIS A 121 7.95 -10.16 1.83
CA HIS A 121 8.44 -11.51 1.58
C HIS A 121 7.23 -12.44 1.36
N LEU A 122 7.21 -13.13 0.22
CA LEU A 122 6.07 -13.93 -0.24
C LEU A 122 6.44 -15.42 -0.27
N GLY A 123 5.73 -16.21 0.53
CA GLY A 123 5.74 -17.67 0.49
C GLY A 123 5.03 -18.26 -0.72
N ASP A 124 5.00 -19.59 -0.79
CA ASP A 124 4.31 -20.29 -1.88
C ASP A 124 2.81 -20.05 -1.82
N ARG A 125 2.19 -19.75 -2.96
CA ARG A 125 0.75 -19.41 -3.07
C ARG A 125 0.26 -18.28 -2.15
N ALA A 126 1.17 -17.43 -1.64
CA ALA A 126 0.80 -16.24 -0.88
C ALA A 126 -0.04 -15.27 -1.73
N ARG A 127 -0.93 -14.50 -1.09
CA ARG A 127 -1.66 -13.39 -1.71
C ARG A 127 -1.40 -12.11 -0.95
N ALA A 128 -1.11 -11.03 -1.66
CA ALA A 128 -0.83 -9.76 -1.02
C ALA A 128 -1.42 -8.60 -1.82
N ALA A 129 -1.97 -7.62 -1.10
CA ALA A 129 -2.23 -6.29 -1.61
C ALA A 129 -1.61 -5.27 -0.65
N VAL A 130 -0.76 -4.39 -1.15
CA VAL A 130 -0.12 -3.34 -0.35
C VAL A 130 -0.31 -2.01 -1.06
N ARG A 131 -0.81 -1.01 -0.34
CA ARG A 131 -1.03 0.32 -0.89
C ARG A 131 -0.33 1.38 -0.07
N GLU A 132 0.42 2.23 -0.75
CA GLU A 132 1.05 3.43 -0.18
C GLU A 132 0.46 4.66 -0.84
N ARG A 133 -0.04 5.62 -0.04
CA ARG A 133 -0.65 6.87 -0.50
C ARG A 133 0.10 8.05 0.10
N ILE A 134 0.61 8.93 -0.73
CA ILE A 134 1.45 10.06 -0.32
C ILE A 134 0.86 11.36 -0.85
N GLN A 135 0.86 12.40 0.00
CA GLN A 135 0.59 13.78 -0.35
C GLN A 135 1.75 14.65 0.16
N ILE A 136 2.34 15.45 -0.72
CA ILE A 136 3.25 16.53 -0.36
C ILE A 136 2.42 17.75 0.01
N GLY A 137 2.67 18.26 1.20
CA GLY A 137 2.07 19.47 1.73
C GLY A 137 0.62 19.34 2.19
N ARG A 138 0.27 20.16 3.16
CA ARG A 138 -1.13 20.58 3.38
C ARG A 138 -1.51 21.64 2.35
N THR A 139 -2.70 22.22 2.49
CA THR A 139 -3.13 23.33 1.63
C THR A 139 -2.11 24.48 1.64
N GLY A 140 -1.57 24.80 0.47
CA GLY A 140 -0.60 25.89 0.27
C GLY A 140 0.85 25.53 0.59
N GLU A 141 1.15 24.31 1.03
CA GLU A 141 2.51 23.85 1.28
C GLU A 141 3.07 23.07 0.10
N VAL A 142 4.34 23.30 -0.24
CA VAL A 142 5.02 22.66 -1.39
C VAL A 142 6.42 22.15 -1.09
N ASP A 143 6.98 22.46 0.09
CA ASP A 143 8.41 22.27 0.40
C ASP A 143 8.78 20.86 0.86
N GLY A 144 7.77 20.02 1.11
CA GLY A 144 7.92 18.67 1.62
C GLY A 144 8.62 17.76 0.62
N ARG A 145 9.30 16.74 1.15
CA ARG A 145 9.98 15.73 0.35
C ARG A 145 9.68 14.35 0.88
N TRP A 146 9.37 13.44 -0.03
CA TRP A 146 9.18 12.05 0.29
C TRP A 146 10.06 11.15 -0.58
N SER A 147 10.55 10.07 0.02
CA SER A 147 11.28 9.00 -0.68
C SER A 147 10.72 7.64 -0.25
N GLY A 148 10.21 6.87 -1.21
CA GLY A 148 9.68 5.53 -1.01
C GLY A 148 10.55 4.47 -1.66
N LEU A 149 10.75 3.38 -0.94
CA LEU A 149 11.46 2.20 -1.42
C LEU A 149 10.59 0.97 -1.24
N PHE A 150 10.33 0.26 -2.34
CA PHE A 150 9.53 -0.96 -2.35
C PHE A 150 10.40 -2.13 -2.77
N ARG A 151 10.47 -3.16 -1.93
CA ARG A 151 11.17 -4.42 -2.22
C ARG A 151 10.22 -5.58 -2.05
N VAL A 152 10.17 -6.46 -3.04
CA VAL A 152 9.41 -7.71 -2.97
C VAL A 152 10.30 -8.88 -3.32
N ASP A 153 10.26 -9.89 -2.47
CA ASP A 153 10.95 -11.16 -2.65
C ASP A 153 9.93 -12.29 -2.63
N GLY A 154 9.98 -13.15 -3.64
CA GLY A 154 9.24 -14.40 -3.65
C GLY A 154 10.15 -15.58 -3.30
N VAL A 155 9.59 -16.78 -3.25
CA VAL A 155 10.31 -18.03 -2.97
C VAL A 155 11.53 -18.23 -3.90
N ALA A 156 11.41 -17.83 -5.17
CA ALA A 156 12.48 -17.96 -6.17
C ALA A 156 13.53 -16.84 -6.13
N GLY A 157 13.33 -15.80 -5.30
CA GLY A 157 14.22 -14.65 -5.18
C GLY A 157 13.55 -13.30 -5.47
N PRO A 158 14.34 -12.26 -5.80
CA PRO A 158 13.85 -10.91 -6.00
C PRO A 158 12.81 -10.76 -7.12
N VAL A 159 11.67 -10.15 -6.80
CA VAL A 159 10.54 -9.89 -7.71
C VAL A 159 10.50 -8.42 -8.14
N LEU A 160 10.65 -7.51 -7.18
CA LEU A 160 10.57 -6.07 -7.41
C LEU A 160 11.61 -5.34 -6.56
N ARG A 161 12.27 -4.36 -7.18
CA ARG A 161 13.06 -3.30 -6.51
C ARG A 161 12.65 -1.98 -7.13
N HIS A 162 11.90 -1.18 -6.39
CA HIS A 162 11.32 0.06 -6.89
C HIS A 162 11.61 1.21 -5.93
N ARG A 163 11.92 2.38 -6.47
CA ARG A 163 12.07 3.62 -5.71
C ARG A 163 11.27 4.72 -6.38
N LEU A 164 10.58 5.51 -5.57
CA LEU A 164 9.87 6.71 -6.01
C LEU A 164 10.24 7.86 -5.08
N ASP A 165 10.56 9.01 -5.65
CA ASP A 165 10.79 10.24 -4.90
C ASP A 165 9.73 11.28 -5.31
N LEU A 166 9.19 12.04 -4.35
CA LEU A 166 8.12 13.02 -4.58
C LEU A 166 8.41 14.32 -3.83
N GLY A 167 8.01 15.45 -4.42
CA GLY A 167 8.22 16.78 -3.84
C GLY A 167 9.63 17.32 -4.06
N ARG A 168 10.05 18.23 -3.17
CA ARG A 168 11.27 19.03 -3.34
C ARG A 168 12.51 18.17 -3.63
N GLY A 169 13.20 18.46 -4.73
CA GLY A 169 14.43 17.78 -5.13
C GLY A 169 14.24 16.38 -5.71
N ALA A 170 13.00 15.92 -5.92
CA ALA A 170 12.73 14.74 -6.74
C ALA A 170 12.91 15.08 -8.23
N ALA A 171 13.40 14.12 -9.02
CA ALA A 171 13.63 14.34 -10.46
C ALA A 171 12.35 14.70 -11.22
N GLY A 172 11.20 14.16 -10.80
CA GLY A 172 9.90 14.46 -11.39
C GLY A 172 9.26 15.76 -10.88
N HIS A 173 9.89 16.47 -9.95
CA HIS A 173 9.41 17.76 -9.44
C HIS A 173 9.93 18.90 -10.32
N ASP A 174 9.41 18.97 -11.55
CA ASP A 174 9.83 19.90 -12.60
C ASP A 174 8.69 20.81 -13.10
N ALA A 175 8.98 21.70 -14.03
CA ALA A 175 7.99 22.65 -14.56
C ALA A 175 6.89 22.01 -15.44
N LEU A 176 6.97 20.70 -15.74
CA LEU A 176 6.03 20.04 -16.64
C LEU A 176 4.83 19.50 -15.87
N PHE A 177 5.09 18.70 -14.83
CA PHE A 177 4.03 18.03 -14.07
C PHE A 177 4.15 18.21 -12.56
N ALA A 178 5.36 18.22 -11.99
CA ALA A 178 5.62 18.33 -10.55
C ALA A 178 4.53 17.67 -9.66
N PRO A 179 4.37 16.33 -9.71
CA PRO A 179 3.35 15.68 -8.91
C PRO A 179 3.66 15.89 -7.43
N THR A 180 2.60 16.13 -6.67
CA THR A 180 2.61 16.31 -5.22
C THR A 180 1.75 15.25 -4.53
N ALA A 181 1.20 14.29 -5.28
CA ALA A 181 0.45 13.17 -4.75
C ALA A 181 0.80 11.88 -5.51
N SER A 182 0.81 10.76 -4.80
CA SER A 182 1.04 9.44 -5.37
C SER A 182 0.20 8.37 -4.68
N ILE A 183 -0.23 7.37 -5.46
CA ILE A 183 -0.78 6.11 -4.95
C ILE A 183 -0.02 4.98 -5.62
N SER A 184 0.73 4.20 -4.85
CA SER A 184 1.34 2.95 -5.31
C SER A 184 0.56 1.78 -4.75
N THR A 185 0.06 0.89 -5.62
CA THR A 185 -0.65 -0.34 -5.24
C THR A 185 0.08 -1.53 -5.82
N LEU A 186 0.54 -2.40 -4.94
CA LEU A 186 1.09 -3.70 -5.29
C LEU A 186 0.04 -4.79 -5.09
N THR A 187 -0.09 -5.71 -6.05
CA THR A 187 -0.91 -6.91 -5.91
C THR A 187 -0.16 -8.17 -6.33
N TRP A 188 -0.42 -9.29 -5.66
CA TRP A 188 0.20 -10.58 -5.91
C TRP A 188 -0.75 -11.77 -5.63
N PRO A 189 -0.78 -12.83 -6.46
CA PRO A 189 -0.14 -12.96 -7.77
C PRO A 189 -0.97 -12.34 -8.90
N GLU A 190 -2.23 -12.00 -8.66
CA GLU A 190 -3.15 -11.46 -9.68
C GLU A 190 -3.77 -10.13 -9.23
N CYS A 191 -4.07 -9.31 -10.23
CA CYS A 191 -4.64 -7.98 -10.08
C CYS A 191 -5.98 -8.04 -9.31
N LEU A 192 -6.04 -7.38 -8.16
CA LEU A 192 -7.27 -7.16 -7.41
C LEU A 192 -7.87 -5.77 -7.59
N ALA A 193 -7.29 -4.97 -8.48
CA ALA A 193 -7.83 -3.65 -8.74
C ALA A 193 -8.87 -3.73 -9.87
N ASP A 194 -10.13 -3.53 -9.49
CA ASP A 194 -10.91 -2.59 -10.27
C ASP A 194 -10.06 -1.31 -10.33
N SER A 195 -9.66 -0.88 -11.54
CA SER A 195 -9.20 0.50 -11.75
C SER A 195 -10.20 1.43 -11.05
N PRO A 196 -9.79 2.59 -10.51
CA PRO A 196 -10.74 3.61 -10.08
C PRO A 196 -11.64 3.98 -11.27
N SER A 197 -12.73 3.24 -11.41
CA SER A 197 -13.75 3.36 -12.42
C SER A 197 -14.81 4.20 -11.74
N GLY A 198 -14.62 5.50 -11.84
CA GLY A 198 -15.47 6.49 -11.21
C GLY A 198 -14.82 7.86 -11.32
N ASP A 199 -15.18 8.54 -12.40
CA ASP A 199 -14.79 9.89 -12.80
C ASP A 199 -13.28 10.08 -13.05
N THR A 200 -12.97 10.79 -14.14
CA THR A 200 -11.62 11.07 -14.61
C THR A 200 -10.79 11.73 -13.50
N VAL A 201 -10.08 10.95 -12.69
CA VAL A 201 -9.14 11.47 -11.71
C VAL A 201 -7.99 12.07 -12.50
N ALA A 202 -7.92 13.41 -12.55
CA ALA A 202 -6.82 14.11 -13.21
C ALA A 202 -5.48 13.66 -12.61
N GLY A 203 -4.69 12.95 -13.41
CA GLY A 203 -3.42 12.36 -13.01
C GLY A 203 -2.87 11.40 -14.06
N LEU A 204 -1.70 10.83 -13.79
CA LEU A 204 -1.01 9.87 -14.64
C LEU A 204 -0.94 8.53 -13.92
N GLU A 205 -1.39 7.46 -14.58
CA GLU A 205 -1.33 6.11 -14.03
C GLU A 205 -0.47 5.21 -14.92
N THR A 206 0.38 4.41 -14.29
CA THR A 206 1.13 3.36 -14.96
C THR A 206 1.00 2.06 -14.18
N THR A 207 0.85 0.94 -14.87
CA THR A 207 0.84 -0.38 -14.26
C THR A 207 1.94 -1.22 -14.88
N MET A 208 2.81 -1.75 -14.03
CA MET A 208 3.93 -2.58 -14.40
C MET A 208 3.72 -4.00 -13.89
N PRO A 209 3.78 -5.04 -14.76
CA PRO A 209 3.86 -6.41 -14.30
C PRO A 209 5.19 -6.64 -13.56
N MET A 210 5.18 -7.43 -12.49
CA MET A 210 6.39 -7.79 -11.76
C MET A 210 6.93 -9.16 -12.19
N ALA A 211 8.21 -9.41 -11.92
CA ALA A 211 8.83 -10.69 -12.24
C ALA A 211 8.17 -11.82 -11.42
N GLY A 212 7.68 -12.87 -12.08
CA GLY A 212 7.04 -14.01 -11.40
C GLY A 212 5.55 -13.83 -11.08
N GLY A 213 4.93 -12.70 -11.45
CA GLY A 213 3.50 -12.46 -11.29
C GLY A 213 3.18 -11.11 -10.66
N GLY A 214 1.89 -10.82 -10.50
CA GLY A 214 1.43 -9.59 -9.85
C GLY A 214 1.70 -8.31 -10.62
N THR A 215 1.31 -7.19 -10.01
CA THR A 215 1.47 -5.85 -10.59
C THR A 215 1.87 -4.83 -9.53
N LEU A 216 2.58 -3.79 -9.98
CA LEU A 216 2.70 -2.51 -9.29
C LEU A 216 2.02 -1.45 -10.16
N SER A 217 0.95 -0.87 -9.66
CA SER A 217 0.29 0.30 -10.25
C SER A 217 0.69 1.55 -9.48
N THR A 218 1.16 2.58 -10.18
CA THR A 218 1.49 3.88 -9.60
C THR A 218 0.68 4.96 -10.30
N TRP A 219 -0.16 5.63 -9.52
CA TRP A 219 -0.83 6.87 -9.92
C TRP A 219 -0.07 8.07 -9.35
N LEU A 220 0.00 9.15 -10.13
CA LEU A 220 0.61 10.43 -9.78
C LEU A 220 -0.35 11.57 -10.12
N GLY A 221 -0.38 12.59 -9.27
CA GLY A 221 -1.15 13.80 -9.50
C GLY A 221 -0.76 14.91 -8.53
N HIS A 222 -1.56 15.96 -8.46
CA HIS A 222 -1.30 17.08 -7.54
C HIS A 222 -1.98 16.90 -6.17
N ARG A 223 -3.12 16.22 -6.15
CA ARG A 223 -3.93 16.01 -4.95
C ARG A 223 -4.46 14.61 -4.93
N LEU A 224 -4.36 13.94 -3.78
CA LEU A 224 -4.93 12.61 -3.63
C LEU A 224 -6.44 12.64 -3.94
N PRO A 225 -6.93 11.75 -4.83
CA PRO A 225 -8.36 11.55 -5.02
C PRO A 225 -9.00 11.00 -3.75
N VAL A 226 -10.29 11.26 -3.59
CA VAL A 226 -11.10 10.54 -2.60
C VAL A 226 -11.17 9.09 -3.04
N THR A 227 -10.32 8.24 -2.48
CA THR A 227 -10.28 6.81 -2.80
C THR A 227 -10.93 6.02 -1.68
N ARG A 228 -11.74 5.03 -2.06
CA ARG A 228 -12.21 4.03 -1.10
C ARG A 228 -11.04 3.10 -0.74
N SER A 229 -11.02 2.63 0.50
CA SER A 229 -10.08 1.60 0.96
C SER A 229 -10.22 0.34 0.09
N VAL A 230 -9.12 -0.41 -0.06
CA VAL A 230 -9.06 -1.70 -0.77
C VAL A 230 -9.77 -2.77 0.07
N ALA A 231 -11.09 -2.67 0.18
CA ALA A 231 -11.92 -3.61 0.92
C ALA A 231 -12.22 -4.90 0.14
N ALA A 232 -11.84 -4.98 -1.14
CA ALA A 232 -12.37 -5.96 -2.09
C ALA A 232 -11.79 -7.39 -2.00
N LEU A 233 -10.79 -7.62 -1.14
CA LEU A 233 -10.18 -8.95 -1.01
C LEU A 233 -11.01 -9.93 -0.16
N SER A 234 -12.00 -9.45 0.61
CA SER A 234 -12.74 -10.30 1.56
C SER A 234 -13.94 -11.07 0.96
N ALA A 235 -14.31 -10.87 -0.31
CA ALA A 235 -15.62 -11.35 -0.83
C ALA A 235 -15.61 -12.59 -1.75
N ARG A 236 -14.47 -13.11 -2.20
CA ARG A 236 -14.43 -14.24 -3.17
C ARG A 236 -14.08 -15.61 -2.56
N GLY A 237 -14.44 -15.83 -1.31
CA GLY A 237 -14.08 -17.05 -0.57
C GLY A 237 -15.12 -18.17 -0.53
N ASP A 238 -16.31 -18.04 -1.13
CA ASP A 238 -17.37 -19.03 -0.90
C ASP A 238 -18.34 -19.27 -2.08
N GLN A 239 -17.81 -19.50 -3.30
CA GLN A 239 -18.64 -20.09 -4.35
C GLN A 239 -17.85 -21.06 -5.23
N PRO A 240 -18.16 -22.37 -5.21
CA PRO A 240 -17.51 -23.32 -6.11
C PRO A 240 -17.90 -22.98 -7.56
N ALA A 241 -16.88 -22.88 -8.42
CA ALA A 241 -17.02 -22.62 -9.84
C ALA A 241 -17.92 -23.67 -10.50
N ARG A 242 -19.12 -23.27 -10.95
CA ARG A 242 -19.89 -24.04 -11.91
C ARG A 242 -19.34 -23.76 -13.31
N LEU A 243 -18.63 -24.74 -13.88
CA LEU A 243 -18.37 -24.77 -15.32
C LEU A 243 -19.71 -24.90 -16.04
N ALA A 244 -20.17 -23.82 -16.69
CA ALA A 244 -21.18 -23.92 -17.72
C ALA A 244 -20.47 -24.00 -19.08
N SER A 245 -20.49 -25.20 -19.65
CA SER A 245 -20.24 -25.47 -21.06
C SER A 245 -21.21 -24.66 -21.91
N ALA A 246 -20.67 -23.90 -22.87
CA ALA A 246 -21.42 -23.42 -24.02
C ALA A 246 -20.51 -23.51 -25.26
N VAL A 247 -20.59 -24.66 -25.93
CA VAL A 247 -20.24 -24.80 -27.34
C VAL A 247 -21.09 -23.80 -28.13
N SER A 248 -20.46 -22.87 -28.84
CA SER A 248 -21.13 -22.05 -29.85
C SER A 248 -20.66 -22.50 -31.23
N ALA A 249 -21.63 -22.99 -31.99
CA ALA A 249 -21.49 -23.46 -33.37
C ALA A 249 -21.24 -22.28 -34.32
N ALA A 250 -20.36 -22.48 -35.30
CA ALA A 250 -20.12 -21.56 -36.39
C ALA A 250 -21.36 -21.42 -37.31
N PRO A 251 -21.62 -20.24 -37.89
CA PRO A 251 -22.68 -20.09 -38.87
C PRO A 251 -22.23 -20.62 -40.25
N SER A 252 -23.04 -21.52 -40.81
CA SER A 252 -22.98 -21.96 -42.21
C SER A 252 -23.65 -20.90 -43.10
N PHE A 253 -22.93 -20.41 -44.11
CA PHE A 253 -23.52 -19.65 -45.22
C PHE A 253 -24.03 -20.64 -46.26
N ALA A 254 -25.34 -20.61 -46.54
CA ALA A 254 -25.94 -21.27 -47.69
C ALA A 254 -26.49 -20.21 -48.66
N GLU A 255 -25.94 -20.19 -49.86
CA GLU A 255 -26.51 -19.53 -51.03
C GLU A 255 -27.81 -20.25 -51.45
N GLY A 256 -28.82 -19.48 -51.83
CA GLY A 256 -30.10 -20.00 -52.30
C GLY A 256 -30.74 -19.04 -53.31
N SER A 257 -30.80 -19.50 -54.55
CA SER A 257 -31.34 -18.84 -55.74
C SER A 257 -32.84 -18.55 -55.70
N SER A 258 -33.23 -17.57 -56.52
CA SER A 258 -34.58 -17.11 -56.89
C SER A 258 -35.55 -18.19 -57.37
N PRO A 259 -36.84 -17.84 -57.52
CA PRO A 259 -37.62 -18.17 -58.71
C PRO A 259 -37.42 -17.15 -59.84
#